data_AF-A0A7H0VCM8-F1
#
_entry.id   AF-A0A7H0VCM8-F1
#
_cell.length_a   1.000
_cell.length_b   1.000
_cell.length_c   1.000
_cell.angle_alpha   90.00
_cell.angle_beta   90.00
_cell.angle_gamma   90.00
#
_symmetry.space_group_name_H-M   'P 1'
#
loop_
_entity.id
_entity.type
_entity.pdbx_description
1 polymer ?
#
loop_
_entity_poly.entity_id
_entity_poly.type
_entity_poly.pdbx_seq_one_letter_code
_entity_poly.pdbx_strand_id
1 'polypeptide(L)'
;MNIRRRLAESIIEKSFKTSVAFIAHVHNMQEYYDQAVQLRLMPDGSLGKEVAKCLDEHQLSLIPGYESHDLKHVLLNYPMSPEGEIRLQAFMIGNGNLSLPSLAILLYGALLLPSSWFTFYQDYQKGKECIAIASWRLEDFAERPLASLQSEIKNPNQLVLAKDLNLKSRFAAYATILAGLFGMLACLPFLFSANLANLIGAGLPFVGGTILVAGGLISLSMLSQKTWIARQA
;
A
#
# COMPACT_ATOMS: atom_id res chain seq x y z
N MET A 1 0.58 20.86 -32.12
CA MET A 1 1.44 20.94 -30.92
C MET A 1 2.45 22.05 -31.13
N ASN A 2 2.47 23.06 -30.27
CA ASN A 2 3.24 24.30 -30.49
C ASN A 2 4.75 24.05 -30.31
N ILE A 3 5.59 24.61 -31.19
CA ILE A 3 7.06 24.46 -31.16
C ILE A 3 7.63 24.85 -29.78
N ARG A 4 7.10 25.90 -29.16
CA ARG A 4 7.50 26.34 -27.81
C ARG A 4 7.30 25.26 -26.74
N ARG A 5 6.22 24.47 -26.84
CA ARG A 5 5.93 23.39 -25.90
C ARG A 5 6.93 22.24 -26.07
N ARG A 6 7.23 21.83 -27.31
CA ARG A 6 8.26 20.81 -27.57
C ARG A 6 9.63 21.23 -27.04
N LEU A 7 9.99 22.49 -27.22
CA LEU A 7 11.24 23.03 -26.66
C LEU A 7 11.25 22.96 -25.13
N ALA A 8 10.15 23.37 -24.47
CA ALA A 8 10.00 23.24 -23.02
C ALA A 8 10.11 21.78 -22.56
N GLU A 9 9.41 20.85 -23.20
CA GLU A 9 9.45 19.42 -22.91
C GLU A 9 10.88 18.85 -23.04
N SER A 10 11.61 19.20 -24.12
CA SER A 10 13.01 18.77 -24.28
C SER A 10 13.96 19.39 -23.24
N ILE A 11 13.73 20.64 -22.83
CA ILE A 11 14.51 21.27 -21.75
C ILE A 11 14.30 20.49 -20.44
N ILE A 12 13.04 20.20 -20.10
CA ILE A 12 12.68 19.45 -18.89
C ILE A 12 13.28 18.05 -18.94
N GLU A 13 13.12 17.33 -20.06
CA GLU A 13 13.68 15.99 -20.25
C GLU A 13 15.20 15.97 -20.03
N LYS A 14 15.91 16.92 -20.63
CA LYS A 14 17.37 17.02 -20.50
C LYS A 14 17.79 17.35 -19.06
N SER A 15 17.05 18.23 -18.39
CA SER A 15 17.27 18.54 -16.97
C SER A 15 17.14 17.29 -16.10
N PHE A 16 16.05 16.51 -16.25
CA PHE A 16 15.87 15.29 -15.47
C PHE A 16 16.95 14.23 -15.74
N LYS A 17 17.25 13.96 -17.01
CA LYS A 17 18.34 13.03 -17.38
C LYS A 17 19.68 13.44 -16.79
N THR A 18 19.98 14.74 -16.79
CA THR A 18 21.21 15.28 -16.20
C THR A 18 21.23 15.11 -14.68
N SER A 19 20.12 15.39 -14.00
CA SER A 19 19.98 15.17 -12.55
C SER A 19 20.14 13.71 -12.17
N VAL A 20 19.49 12.80 -12.89
CA VAL A 20 19.61 11.35 -12.68
C VAL A 20 21.05 10.88 -12.89
N ALA A 21 21.69 11.30 -13.98
CA ALA A 21 23.08 10.94 -14.26
C ALA A 21 24.04 11.45 -13.16
N PHE A 22 23.80 12.65 -12.63
CA PHE A 22 24.57 13.19 -11.52
C PHE A 22 24.41 12.34 -10.25
N ILE A 23 23.17 12.00 -9.88
CA ILE A 23 22.91 11.15 -8.70
C ILE A 23 23.59 9.79 -8.85
N ALA A 24 23.44 9.17 -10.02
CA ALA A 24 24.04 7.87 -10.33
C ALA A 24 25.58 7.89 -10.30
N HIS A 25 26.19 9.03 -10.63
CA HIS A 25 27.64 9.19 -10.56
C HIS A 25 28.16 9.31 -9.12
N VAL A 26 27.37 9.90 -8.23
CA VAL A 26 27.75 10.15 -6.83
C VAL A 26 27.50 8.93 -5.94
N HIS A 27 26.61 8.03 -6.34
CA HIS A 27 26.21 6.86 -5.54
C HIS A 27 26.76 5.55 -6.09
N ASN A 28 26.85 4.54 -5.22
CA ASN A 28 27.15 3.18 -5.65
C ASN A 28 25.89 2.53 -6.23
N MET A 29 25.86 2.37 -7.56
CA MET A 29 24.70 1.86 -8.28
C MET A 29 24.50 0.34 -8.19
N GLN A 30 25.49 -0.42 -7.68
CA GLN A 30 25.43 -1.88 -7.68
C GLN A 30 24.22 -2.42 -6.90
N GLU A 31 23.96 -1.86 -5.72
CA GLU A 31 22.82 -2.24 -4.87
C GLU A 31 21.48 -2.05 -5.59
N TYR A 32 21.34 -0.96 -6.34
CA TYR A 32 20.12 -0.63 -7.09
C TYR A 32 19.94 -1.49 -8.33
N TYR A 33 21.02 -1.91 -8.97
CA TYR A 33 20.96 -2.91 -10.02
C TYR A 33 20.50 -4.27 -9.48
N ASP A 34 21.05 -4.70 -8.35
CA ASP A 34 20.66 -5.95 -7.70
C ASP A 34 19.20 -5.90 -7.25
N GLN A 35 18.75 -4.78 -6.67
CA GLN A 35 17.35 -4.55 -6.31
C GLN A 35 16.44 -4.60 -7.54
N ALA A 36 16.81 -3.95 -8.65
CA ALA A 36 16.03 -4.01 -9.89
C ALA A 36 15.93 -5.45 -10.43
N VAL A 37 16.98 -6.27 -10.29
CA VAL A 37 16.92 -7.70 -10.62
C VAL A 37 15.92 -8.42 -9.73
N GLN A 38 15.90 -8.16 -8.41
CA GLN A 38 14.90 -8.76 -7.51
C GLN A 38 13.48 -8.40 -7.91
N LEU A 39 13.22 -7.13 -8.23
CA LEU A 39 11.91 -6.67 -8.71
C LEU A 39 11.48 -7.40 -9.99
N ARG A 40 12.41 -7.64 -10.93
CA ARG A 40 12.13 -8.41 -12.16
C ARG A 40 11.79 -9.88 -11.88
N LEU A 41 12.23 -10.45 -10.76
CA LEU A 41 11.94 -11.84 -10.40
C LEU A 41 10.60 -12.00 -9.65
N MET A 42 9.96 -10.89 -9.26
CA MET A 42 8.67 -10.94 -8.57
C MET A 42 7.55 -11.46 -9.48
N PRO A 43 6.44 -11.97 -8.90
CA PRO A 43 5.30 -12.48 -9.66
C PRO A 43 4.71 -11.44 -10.60
N ASP A 44 4.22 -11.88 -11.76
CA ASP A 44 3.51 -11.00 -12.70
C ASP A 44 2.28 -10.36 -12.04
N GLY A 45 2.07 -9.07 -12.30
CA GLY A 45 1.01 -8.27 -11.68
C GLY A 45 1.31 -7.78 -10.26
N SER A 46 2.45 -8.14 -9.65
CA SER A 46 2.95 -7.48 -8.44
C SER A 46 3.46 -6.08 -8.74
N LEU A 47 3.34 -5.15 -7.78
CA LEU A 47 3.79 -3.77 -7.94
C LEU A 47 5.27 -3.69 -8.35
N GLY A 48 6.14 -4.48 -7.70
CA GLY A 48 7.58 -4.46 -7.95
C GLY A 48 7.92 -4.93 -9.36
N LYS A 49 7.28 -6.00 -9.84
CA LYS A 49 7.45 -6.50 -11.21
C LYS A 49 7.02 -5.47 -12.24
N GLU A 50 5.90 -4.79 -12.01
CA GLU A 50 5.40 -3.73 -12.91
C GLU A 50 6.27 -2.47 -12.88
N VAL A 51 6.86 -2.12 -11.72
CA VAL A 51 7.88 -1.05 -11.62
C VAL A 51 9.11 -1.40 -12.44
N ALA A 52 9.65 -2.60 -12.28
CA ALA A 52 10.81 -3.04 -13.05
C ALA A 52 10.54 -3.01 -14.56
N LYS A 53 9.35 -3.48 -14.97
CA LYS A 53 8.91 -3.44 -16.38
C LYS A 53 8.81 -2.00 -16.90
N CYS A 54 8.22 -1.09 -16.12
CA CYS A 54 8.10 0.32 -16.48
C CYS A 54 9.47 0.97 -16.67
N LEU A 55 10.43 0.69 -15.79
CA LEU A 55 11.80 1.16 -15.90
C LEU A 55 12.50 0.60 -17.14
N ASP A 56 12.37 -0.71 -17.39
CA ASP A 56 12.97 -1.38 -18.56
C ASP A 56 12.42 -0.82 -19.89
N GLU A 57 11.11 -0.59 -19.97
CA GLU A 57 10.44 0.01 -21.15
C GLU A 57 10.96 1.42 -21.47
N HIS A 58 11.33 2.18 -20.44
CA HIS A 58 11.86 3.54 -20.58
C HIS A 58 13.39 3.60 -20.57
N GLN A 59 14.08 2.45 -20.51
CA GLN A 59 15.54 2.34 -20.41
C GLN A 59 16.10 3.13 -19.21
N LEU A 60 15.36 3.12 -18.10
CA LEU A 60 15.71 3.76 -16.85
C LEU A 60 16.28 2.73 -15.88
N SER A 61 17.17 3.18 -15.02
CA SER A 61 17.67 2.40 -13.88
C SER A 61 17.01 2.90 -12.60
N LEU A 62 16.87 2.02 -11.62
CA LEU A 62 16.44 2.41 -10.29
C LEU A 62 17.46 3.38 -9.67
N ILE A 63 17.01 4.52 -9.16
CA ILE A 63 17.89 5.57 -8.65
C ILE A 63 17.81 5.67 -7.12
N PRO A 64 18.96 5.76 -6.42
CA PRO A 64 19.02 5.96 -4.97
C PRO A 64 18.09 7.07 -4.46
N GLY A 65 17.16 6.73 -3.58
CA GLY A 65 16.21 7.66 -2.97
C GLY A 65 15.02 8.07 -3.85
N TYR A 66 14.90 7.50 -5.06
CA TYR A 66 13.79 7.71 -5.99
C TYR A 66 13.03 6.42 -6.32
N GLU A 67 13.36 5.29 -5.70
CA GLU A 67 12.66 4.01 -5.84
C GLU A 67 11.19 4.15 -5.45
N SER A 68 10.97 4.84 -4.33
CA SER A 68 9.63 5.16 -3.83
C SER A 68 8.92 6.23 -4.67
N HIS A 69 9.64 6.96 -5.52
CA HIS A 69 9.05 7.86 -6.50
C HIS A 69 8.59 7.08 -7.73
N ASP A 70 9.44 6.21 -8.26
CA ASP A 70 9.18 5.43 -9.47
C ASP A 70 7.97 4.50 -9.31
N LEU A 71 7.74 3.97 -8.10
CA LEU A 71 6.52 3.20 -7.80
C LEU A 71 5.24 4.00 -8.07
N LYS A 72 5.27 5.32 -7.87
CA LYS A 72 4.07 6.17 -7.97
C LYS A 72 3.64 6.36 -9.42
N HIS A 73 4.58 6.31 -10.37
CA HIS A 73 4.25 6.30 -11.79
C HIS A 73 3.38 5.10 -12.14
N VAL A 74 3.78 3.90 -11.71
CA VAL A 74 3.05 2.66 -11.98
C VAL A 74 1.74 2.60 -11.20
N LEU A 75 1.79 2.93 -9.90
CA LEU A 75 0.63 2.88 -9.02
C LEU A 75 -0.50 3.80 -9.47
N LEU A 76 -0.17 5.03 -9.86
CA LEU A 76 -1.14 6.06 -10.24
C LEU A 76 -1.32 6.20 -11.75
N ASN A 77 -0.57 5.44 -12.55
CA ASN A 77 -0.56 5.49 -14.00
C ASN A 77 -0.18 6.88 -14.58
N TYR A 78 0.84 7.51 -14.00
CA TYR A 78 1.46 8.71 -14.57
C TYR A 78 2.63 8.32 -15.49
N PRO A 79 2.68 8.84 -16.74
CA PRO A 79 3.73 8.48 -17.67
C PRO A 79 5.10 9.05 -17.25
N MET A 80 6.19 8.37 -17.61
CA MET A 80 7.58 8.83 -17.46
C MET A 80 7.95 9.90 -18.51
N SER A 81 7.03 10.80 -18.85
CA SER A 81 7.24 11.89 -19.79
C SER A 81 7.53 13.19 -19.06
N PRO A 82 8.15 14.20 -19.68
CA PRO A 82 8.47 15.47 -19.02
C PRO A 82 7.26 16.15 -18.36
N GLU A 83 6.10 16.14 -19.03
CA GLU A 83 4.85 16.62 -18.45
C GLU A 83 4.31 15.67 -17.38
N GLY A 84 4.44 14.35 -17.60
CA GLY A 84 4.03 13.31 -16.64
C GLY A 84 4.71 13.44 -15.29
N GLU A 85 6.02 13.71 -15.27
CA GLU A 85 6.79 14.00 -14.06
C GLU A 85 6.18 15.17 -13.27
N ILE A 86 5.94 16.30 -13.94
CA ILE A 86 5.39 17.50 -13.29
C ILE A 86 3.98 17.23 -12.77
N ARG A 87 3.17 16.50 -13.55
CA ARG A 87 1.81 16.09 -13.15
C ARG A 87 1.83 15.18 -11.92
N LEU A 88 2.75 14.21 -11.88
CA LEU A 88 2.93 13.37 -10.70
C LEU A 88 3.34 14.21 -9.49
N GLN A 89 4.28 15.15 -9.65
CA GLN A 89 4.68 16.03 -8.54
C GLN A 89 3.52 16.90 -8.06
N ALA A 90 2.67 17.42 -8.96
CA ALA A 90 1.46 18.14 -8.59
C ALA A 90 0.51 17.27 -7.74
N PHE A 91 0.28 16.02 -8.17
CA PHE A 91 -0.50 15.05 -7.40
C PHE A 91 0.13 14.80 -6.03
N MET A 92 1.44 14.56 -5.97
CA MET A 92 2.12 14.22 -4.72
C MET A 92 2.09 15.37 -3.72
N ILE A 93 2.23 16.62 -4.18
CA ILE A 93 2.06 17.81 -3.34
C ILE A 93 0.63 17.88 -2.79
N GLY A 94 -0.37 17.61 -3.63
CA GLY A 94 -1.77 17.49 -3.18
C GLY A 94 -1.98 16.40 -2.14
N ASN A 95 -1.25 15.30 -2.26
CA ASN A 95 -1.29 14.16 -1.35
C ASN A 95 -0.45 14.34 -0.06
N GLY A 96 0.15 15.52 0.13
CA GLY A 96 0.89 15.89 1.35
C GLY A 96 2.42 15.76 1.26
N ASN A 97 2.99 15.44 0.10
CA ASN A 97 4.43 15.39 -0.10
C ASN A 97 5.01 16.80 -0.36
N LEU A 98 5.31 17.54 0.72
CA LEU A 98 5.88 18.90 0.65
C LEU A 98 7.42 18.91 0.63
N SER A 99 8.03 18.01 -0.15
CA SER A 99 9.48 17.96 -0.30
C SER A 99 10.00 19.12 -1.17
N LEU A 100 11.21 19.62 -0.89
CA LEU A 100 11.86 20.65 -1.69
C LEU A 100 11.99 20.25 -3.17
N PRO A 101 12.41 19.02 -3.53
CA PRO A 101 12.45 18.57 -4.92
C PRO A 101 11.07 18.62 -5.60
N SER A 102 10.02 18.13 -4.94
CA SER A 102 8.66 18.13 -5.50
C SER A 102 8.18 19.54 -5.82
N LEU A 103 8.36 20.47 -4.88
CA LEU A 103 7.95 21.87 -5.07
C LEU A 103 8.76 22.52 -6.19
N ALA A 104 10.08 22.31 -6.22
CA ALA A 104 10.95 22.86 -7.26
C ALA A 104 10.57 22.36 -8.66
N ILE A 105 10.29 21.06 -8.82
CA ILE A 105 9.88 20.47 -10.09
C ILE A 105 8.52 21.02 -10.53
N LEU A 106 7.55 21.14 -9.62
CA LEU A 106 6.24 21.71 -9.97
C LEU A 106 6.36 23.18 -10.40
N LEU A 107 7.12 23.99 -9.68
CA LEU A 107 7.34 25.41 -10.04
C LEU A 107 8.06 25.54 -11.38
N TYR A 108 9.11 24.73 -11.59
CA TYR A 108 9.85 24.68 -12.85
C TYR A 108 8.93 24.31 -14.02
N GLY A 109 8.12 23.28 -13.84
CA GLY A 109 7.12 22.84 -14.80
C GLY A 109 6.04 23.86 -15.07
N ALA A 110 5.54 24.55 -14.04
CA ALA A 110 4.57 25.63 -14.20
C ALA A 110 5.15 26.79 -15.02
N LEU A 111 6.41 27.18 -14.81
CA LEU A 111 7.04 28.24 -15.60
C LEU A 111 7.19 27.86 -17.08
N LEU A 112 7.57 26.60 -17.36
CA LEU A 112 7.85 26.14 -18.73
C LEU A 112 6.62 25.66 -19.51
N LEU A 113 5.58 25.17 -18.82
CA LEU A 113 4.38 24.58 -19.42
C LEU A 113 3.08 25.30 -18.97
N PRO A 114 2.91 26.59 -19.31
CA PRO A 114 1.72 27.35 -18.92
C PRO A 114 0.41 26.77 -19.47
N SER A 115 0.47 26.08 -20.61
CA SER A 115 -0.70 25.41 -21.19
C SER A 115 -1.23 24.25 -20.33
N SER A 116 -0.42 23.72 -19.42
CA SER A 116 -0.74 22.53 -18.62
C SER A 116 -1.10 22.87 -17.17
N TRP A 117 -1.20 24.15 -16.80
CA TRP A 117 -1.54 24.58 -15.44
C TRP A 117 -2.87 24.01 -14.95
N PHE A 118 -3.89 24.01 -15.82
CA PHE A 118 -5.18 23.43 -15.46
C PHE A 118 -5.05 21.93 -15.14
N THR A 119 -4.27 21.19 -15.95
CA THR A 119 -3.97 19.78 -15.73
C THR A 119 -3.22 19.56 -14.40
N PHE A 120 -2.20 20.38 -14.11
CA PHE A 120 -1.45 20.30 -12.85
C PHE A 120 -2.36 20.57 -11.65
N TYR A 121 -3.24 21.56 -11.73
CA TYR A 121 -4.21 21.84 -10.68
C TYR A 121 -5.20 20.68 -10.48
N GLN A 122 -5.68 20.07 -11.56
CA GLN A 122 -6.54 18.88 -11.48
C GLN A 122 -5.82 17.71 -10.80
N ASP A 123 -4.56 17.46 -11.16
CA ASP A 123 -3.78 16.39 -10.55
C ASP A 123 -3.47 16.67 -9.07
N TYR A 124 -3.20 17.93 -8.70
CA TYR A 124 -3.12 18.37 -7.31
C TYR A 124 -4.42 18.09 -6.53
N GLN A 125 -5.57 18.42 -7.11
CA GLN A 125 -6.87 18.16 -6.47
C GLN A 125 -7.14 16.65 -6.30
N LYS A 126 -6.80 15.82 -7.30
CA LYS A 126 -6.86 14.36 -7.15
C LYS A 126 -5.96 13.88 -6.01
N GLY A 127 -4.76 14.45 -5.88
CA GLY A 127 -3.85 14.13 -4.78
C GLY A 127 -4.45 14.40 -3.40
N LYS A 128 -5.20 15.50 -3.25
CA LYS A 128 -5.89 15.87 -2.00
C LYS A 128 -7.05 14.93 -1.64
N GLU A 129 -7.73 14.40 -2.65
CA GLU A 129 -8.86 13.48 -2.47
C GLU A 129 -8.40 12.02 -2.29
N CYS A 130 -7.17 11.71 -2.71
CA CYS A 130 -6.55 10.40 -2.55
C CYS A 130 -6.15 10.12 -1.09
N ILE A 131 -6.15 8.85 -0.69
CA ILE A 131 -5.53 8.41 0.57
C ILE A 131 -4.05 8.82 0.61
N ALA A 132 -3.51 9.02 1.81
CA ALA A 132 -2.12 9.38 2.00
C ALA A 132 -1.20 8.22 1.52
N ILE A 133 -0.61 8.40 0.33
CA ILE A 133 0.36 7.49 -0.29
C ILE A 133 1.75 8.12 -0.44
N ALA A 134 1.92 9.38 -0.02
CA ALA A 134 3.22 10.07 -0.02
C ALA A 134 4.33 9.27 0.66
N SER A 135 4.01 8.59 1.76
CA SER A 135 4.94 7.79 2.56
C SER A 135 5.06 6.32 2.12
N TRP A 136 4.35 5.89 1.07
CA TRP A 136 4.44 4.51 0.60
C TRP A 136 5.81 4.26 -0.02
N ARG A 137 6.41 3.14 0.36
CA ARG A 137 7.75 2.73 -0.04
C ARG A 137 7.71 1.49 -0.90
N LEU A 138 8.66 1.35 -1.82
CA LEU A 138 8.66 0.22 -2.74
C LEU A 138 8.84 -1.09 -1.97
N GLU A 139 9.70 -1.11 -0.97
CA GLU A 139 10.05 -2.30 -0.19
C GLU A 139 8.84 -2.88 0.56
N ASP A 140 7.93 -2.02 1.01
CA ASP A 140 6.75 -2.41 1.79
C ASP A 140 5.62 -2.97 0.91
N PHE A 141 5.58 -2.59 -0.36
CA PHE A 141 4.44 -2.84 -1.26
C PHE A 141 4.81 -3.63 -2.53
N ALA A 142 6.08 -3.89 -2.81
CA ALA A 142 6.54 -4.49 -4.07
C ALA A 142 5.90 -5.85 -4.36
N GLU A 143 5.72 -6.71 -3.35
CA GLU A 143 5.11 -8.03 -3.53
C GLU A 143 3.59 -7.97 -3.70
N ARG A 144 2.94 -6.85 -3.33
CA ARG A 144 1.48 -6.74 -3.37
C ARG A 144 1.01 -6.59 -4.82
N PRO A 145 -0.12 -7.22 -5.20
CA PRO A 145 -0.67 -7.06 -6.53
C PRO A 145 -1.12 -5.64 -6.84
N LEU A 146 -0.70 -5.13 -7.99
CA LEU A 146 -0.93 -3.75 -8.43
C LEU A 146 -2.43 -3.42 -8.49
N ALA A 147 -3.24 -4.34 -9.03
CA ALA A 147 -4.68 -4.18 -9.14
C ALA A 147 -5.35 -3.99 -7.76
N SER A 148 -4.86 -4.71 -6.76
CA SER A 148 -5.32 -4.61 -5.36
C SER A 148 -5.05 -3.18 -4.84
N LEU A 149 -3.80 -2.72 -4.93
CA LEU A 149 -3.38 -1.37 -4.49
C LEU A 149 -4.14 -0.24 -5.21
N GLN A 150 -4.34 -0.36 -6.51
CA GLN A 150 -5.11 0.62 -7.27
C GLN A 150 -6.59 0.66 -6.85
N SER A 151 -7.16 -0.48 -6.47
CA SER A 151 -8.51 -0.52 -5.90
C SER A 151 -8.59 0.16 -4.53
N GLU A 152 -7.57 -0.02 -3.69
CA GLU A 152 -7.46 0.65 -2.37
C GLU A 152 -7.48 2.18 -2.50
N ILE A 153 -6.74 2.70 -3.49
CA ILE A 153 -6.67 4.13 -3.78
C ILE A 153 -8.02 4.67 -4.29
N LYS A 154 -8.71 3.91 -5.15
CA LYS A 154 -10.00 4.32 -5.75
C LYS A 154 -11.16 4.27 -4.76
N ASN A 155 -11.15 3.31 -3.83
CA ASN A 155 -12.27 3.05 -2.92
C ASN A 155 -11.82 3.13 -1.45
N PRO A 156 -11.41 4.30 -0.95
CA PRO A 156 -10.87 4.44 0.40
C PRO A 156 -11.86 4.04 1.50
N ASN A 157 -13.15 4.35 1.30
CA ASN A 157 -14.21 4.04 2.25
C ASN A 157 -14.39 2.52 2.44
N GLN A 158 -14.20 1.74 1.37
CA GLN A 158 -14.28 0.28 1.44
C GLN A 158 -13.13 -0.30 2.27
N LEU A 159 -11.95 0.32 2.19
CA LEU A 159 -10.77 -0.08 2.95
C LEU A 159 -10.92 0.23 4.45
N VAL A 160 -11.38 1.44 4.78
CA VAL A 160 -11.66 1.83 6.17
C VAL A 160 -12.73 0.93 6.77
N LEU A 161 -13.82 0.67 6.04
CA LEU A 161 -14.89 -0.21 6.48
C LEU A 161 -14.40 -1.66 6.67
N ALA A 162 -13.62 -2.21 5.73
CA ALA A 162 -13.07 -3.55 5.83
C ALA A 162 -12.08 -3.70 7.01
N LYS A 163 -11.26 -2.67 7.28
CA LYS A 163 -10.33 -2.65 8.41
C LYS A 163 -11.09 -2.60 9.75
N ASP A 164 -12.12 -1.77 9.85
CA ASP A 164 -12.98 -1.66 11.03
C ASP A 164 -13.76 -2.98 11.30
N LEU A 165 -14.35 -3.57 10.26
CA LEU A 165 -15.01 -4.88 10.33
C LEU A 165 -14.05 -6.00 10.79
N ASN A 166 -12.84 -6.05 10.24
CA ASN A 166 -11.83 -7.02 10.67
C ASN A 166 -11.43 -6.82 12.14
N LEU A 167 -11.25 -5.58 12.58
CA LEU A 167 -10.92 -5.27 13.97
C LEU A 167 -12.04 -5.71 14.93
N LYS A 168 -13.29 -5.33 14.64
CA LYS A 168 -14.48 -5.74 15.42
C LYS A 168 -14.63 -7.26 15.48
N SER A 169 -14.40 -7.95 14.36
CA SER A 169 -14.49 -9.41 14.29
C SER A 169 -13.43 -10.10 15.16
N ARG A 170 -12.19 -9.57 15.21
CA ARG A 170 -11.15 -10.08 16.10
C ARG A 170 -11.51 -9.89 17.56
N PHE A 171 -12.01 -8.71 17.95
CA PHE A 171 -12.49 -8.47 19.31
C PHE A 171 -13.62 -9.42 19.71
N ALA A 172 -14.60 -9.64 18.83
CA ALA A 172 -15.70 -10.57 19.08
C ALA A 172 -15.20 -12.01 19.28
N ALA A 173 -14.24 -12.47 18.46
CA ALA A 173 -13.66 -13.79 18.60
C ALA A 173 -12.91 -13.94 19.94
N TYR A 174 -12.09 -12.97 20.35
CA TYR A 174 -11.42 -12.99 21.66
C TYR A 174 -12.42 -12.96 22.82
N ALA A 175 -13.45 -12.12 22.76
CA ALA A 175 -14.49 -12.05 23.78
C ALA A 175 -15.23 -13.40 23.92
N THR A 176 -15.52 -14.07 22.80
CA THR A 176 -16.16 -15.39 22.78
C THR A 176 -15.29 -16.46 23.42
N ILE A 177 -13.97 -16.46 23.12
CA ILE A 177 -13.00 -17.36 23.76
C ILE A 177 -12.93 -17.11 25.26
N LEU A 178 -12.81 -15.85 25.69
CA LEU A 178 -12.75 -15.49 27.10
C LEU A 178 -14.02 -15.88 27.86
N ALA A 179 -15.20 -15.63 27.28
CA ALA A 179 -16.47 -16.05 27.85
C ALA A 179 -16.56 -17.59 27.99
N GLY A 180 -16.12 -18.33 26.97
CA GLY A 180 -16.07 -19.78 27.01
C GLY A 180 -15.09 -20.34 28.07
N LEU A 181 -13.88 -19.79 28.14
CA LEU A 181 -12.89 -20.14 29.16
C LEU A 181 -13.39 -19.84 30.58
N PHE A 182 -13.99 -18.67 30.78
CA PHE A 182 -14.58 -18.28 32.06
C PHE A 182 -15.69 -19.25 32.48
N GLY A 183 -16.59 -19.59 31.56
CA GLY A 183 -17.66 -20.58 31.80
C GLY A 183 -17.11 -21.95 32.20
N MET A 184 -16.06 -22.44 31.52
CA MET A 184 -15.43 -23.71 31.86
C MET A 184 -14.73 -23.68 33.23
N LEU A 185 -13.99 -22.61 33.54
CA LEU A 185 -13.31 -22.44 34.83
C LEU A 185 -14.30 -22.38 36.00
N ALA A 186 -15.43 -21.69 35.83
CA ALA A 186 -16.49 -21.62 36.83
C ALA A 186 -17.15 -22.98 37.12
N CYS A 187 -17.14 -23.89 36.14
CA CYS A 187 -17.72 -25.24 36.28
C CYS A 187 -16.76 -26.26 36.92
N LEU A 188 -15.45 -25.99 36.91
CA LEU A 188 -14.40 -26.89 37.37
C LEU A 188 -14.61 -27.45 38.79
N PRO A 189 -14.98 -26.66 39.82
CA PRO A 189 -15.21 -27.21 41.16
C PRO A 189 -16.42 -28.15 41.26
N PHE A 190 -17.40 -28.03 40.35
CA PHE A 190 -18.64 -28.80 40.37
C PHE A 190 -18.58 -30.08 39.53
N LEU A 191 -17.67 -30.14 38.54
CA LEU A 191 -17.43 -31.33 37.71
C LEU A 191 -16.93 -32.54 38.50
N PHE A 192 -16.36 -32.32 39.69
CA PHE A 192 -15.90 -33.38 40.59
C PHE A 192 -16.84 -33.59 41.78
N SER A 193 -18.06 -33.03 41.74
CA SER A 193 -19.05 -33.19 42.82
C SER A 193 -19.71 -34.58 42.77
N ALA A 194 -19.90 -35.20 43.94
CA ALA A 194 -20.67 -36.44 44.08
C ALA A 194 -22.19 -36.24 43.90
N ASN A 195 -22.67 -34.99 43.86
CA ASN A 195 -24.07 -34.67 43.64
C ASN A 195 -24.38 -34.62 42.13
N LEU A 196 -25.29 -35.50 41.69
CA LEU A 196 -25.68 -35.62 40.28
C LEU A 196 -26.25 -34.32 39.68
N ALA A 197 -26.97 -33.52 40.47
CA ALA A 197 -27.52 -32.25 40.00
C ALA A 197 -26.42 -31.21 39.72
N ASN A 198 -25.38 -31.17 40.56
CA ASN A 198 -24.21 -30.30 40.37
C ASN A 198 -23.38 -30.75 39.16
N LEU A 199 -23.22 -32.06 38.99
CA LEU A 199 -22.47 -32.64 37.87
C LEU A 199 -23.14 -32.34 36.52
N ILE A 200 -24.46 -32.57 36.41
CA ILE A 200 -25.23 -32.27 35.19
C ILE A 200 -25.26 -30.76 34.95
N GLY A 201 -25.48 -29.96 36.00
CA GLY A 201 -25.52 -28.50 35.93
C GLY A 201 -24.19 -27.87 35.50
N ALA A 202 -23.05 -28.49 35.83
CA ALA A 202 -21.72 -28.04 35.43
C ALA A 202 -21.24 -28.63 34.09
N GLY A 203 -21.71 -29.81 33.71
CA GLY A 203 -21.35 -30.46 32.45
C GLY A 203 -21.85 -29.70 31.23
N LEU A 204 -23.09 -29.20 31.26
CA LEU A 204 -23.68 -28.51 30.11
C LEU A 204 -22.97 -27.18 29.78
N PRO A 205 -22.68 -26.27 30.75
CA PRO A 205 -21.93 -25.06 30.47
C PRO A 205 -20.45 -25.32 30.15
N PHE A 206 -19.85 -26.40 30.66
CA PHE A 206 -18.48 -26.78 30.30
C PHE A 206 -18.37 -27.17 28.81
N VAL A 207 -19.31 -27.97 28.31
CA VAL A 207 -19.41 -28.30 26.87
C VAL A 207 -19.72 -27.05 26.05
N GLY A 208 -20.65 -26.21 26.51
CA GLY A 208 -20.95 -24.93 25.88
C GLY A 208 -19.72 -24.02 25.76
N GLY A 209 -18.93 -23.91 26.83
CA GLY A 209 -17.69 -23.14 26.85
C GLY A 209 -16.64 -23.69 25.87
N THR A 210 -16.54 -25.02 25.74
CA THR A 210 -15.66 -25.68 24.75
C THR A 210 -16.06 -25.28 23.32
N ILE A 211 -17.36 -25.28 23.01
CA ILE A 211 -17.88 -24.88 21.69
C ILE A 211 -17.55 -23.41 21.40
N LEU A 212 -17.73 -22.51 22.38
CA LEU A 212 -17.41 -21.09 22.22
C LEU A 212 -15.91 -20.85 21.97
N VAL A 213 -15.04 -21.55 22.71
CA VAL A 213 -13.59 -21.45 22.51
C VAL A 213 -13.20 -21.96 21.12
N ALA A 214 -13.70 -23.13 20.71
CA ALA A 214 -13.43 -23.69 19.40
C ALA A 214 -13.93 -22.76 18.27
N GLY A 215 -15.15 -22.25 18.37
CA GLY A 215 -15.72 -21.31 17.41
C GLY A 215 -14.92 -20.01 17.29
N GLY A 216 -14.48 -19.45 18.42
CA GLY A 216 -13.63 -18.25 18.43
C GLY A 216 -12.24 -18.50 17.81
N LEU A 217 -11.62 -19.65 18.08
CA LEU A 217 -10.33 -20.01 17.48
C LEU A 217 -10.44 -20.23 15.96
N ILE A 218 -11.51 -20.90 15.50
CA ILE A 218 -11.80 -21.08 14.07
C ILE A 218 -11.98 -19.71 13.41
N SER A 219 -12.74 -18.80 14.03
CA SER A 219 -12.94 -17.44 13.52
C SER A 219 -11.61 -16.68 13.38
N LEU A 220 -10.72 -16.75 14.38
CA LEU A 220 -9.39 -16.15 14.30
C LEU A 220 -8.52 -16.77 13.20
N SER A 221 -8.60 -18.09 13.01
CA SER A 221 -7.89 -18.79 11.94
C SER A 221 -8.34 -18.33 10.55
N MET A 222 -9.66 -18.24 10.33
CA MET A 222 -10.23 -17.75 9.07
C MET A 222 -9.86 -16.29 8.80
N LEU A 223 -9.89 -15.42 9.83
CA LEU A 223 -9.48 -14.02 9.70
C LEU A 223 -7.98 -13.91 9.35
N SER A 224 -7.13 -14.72 9.98
CA SER A 224 -5.70 -14.80 9.68
C SER A 224 -5.45 -15.24 8.23
N GLN A 225 -6.11 -16.32 7.80
CA GLN A 225 -6.00 -16.83 6.43
C GLN A 225 -6.47 -15.80 5.40
N LYS A 226 -7.59 -15.11 5.67
CA LYS A 226 -8.10 -14.05 4.78
C LYS A 226 -7.11 -12.89 4.66
N THR A 227 -6.49 -12.47 5.77
CA THR A 227 -5.44 -11.44 5.73
C THR A 227 -4.19 -11.90 5.01
N TRP A 228 -3.85 -13.19 5.08
CA TRP A 228 -2.69 -13.75 4.38
C TRP A 228 -2.93 -13.83 2.87
N ILE A 229 -4.11 -14.30 2.44
CA ILE A 229 -4.51 -14.34 1.03
C ILE A 229 -4.58 -12.92 0.46
N ALA A 230 -5.15 -11.96 1.18
CA ALA A 230 -5.21 -10.56 0.73
C ALA A 230 -3.83 -9.89 0.61
N ARG A 231 -2.77 -10.48 1.19
CA ARG A 231 -1.39 -10.03 0.97
C ARG A 231 -0.76 -10.63 -0.29
N GLN A 232 -1.30 -11.73 -0.80
CA GLN A 232 -0.81 -12.44 -1.98
C GLN A 232 -1.62 -12.19 -3.26
N ALA A 233 -2.85 -11.67 -3.12
CA ALA A 233 -3.81 -11.41 -4.21
C ALA A 233 -3.97 -9.91 -4.50
#